data_AF-A0AA90SWU3-F1
#
_entry.id   AF-A0AA90SWU3-F1
#
_cell.length_a   1.000
_cell.length_b   1.000
_cell.length_c   1.000
_cell.angle_alpha   90.00
_cell.angle_beta   90.00
_cell.angle_gamma   90.00
#
_symmetry.space_group_name_H-M   'P 1'
#
loop_
_entity.id
_entity.type
_entity.pdbx_description
1 polymer ?
#
loop_
_entity_poly.entity_id
_entity_poly.type
_entity_poly.pdbx_seq_one_letter_code
_entity_poly.pdbx_strand_id
1 'polypeptide(L)'
;MNAHAPMVAVPRPAGGDASPVMAELARIFHDRAPQLLGETARTFFIEMVSVHVARAPADADLTRAALDQLGIDAGEMANWRKIEDDPVSGRRFALMLEHTHALEAWCCAPLLKDDGRPTLLLHIDAHDDLNGPSLLPDADRRKYLAPLGSDVMTLDDPKTVRRFATRGYIGIGGFIAPMIGSAAIDAMLHVPGPAQAGGRGAASLAIGLAPDSGFIRVEKQNCARPGIPYHRMSLEAALEVAHAFDGHILLDIDLDAFCNRYDTHGDAEVADADALIAMAEAAQLLAASGLPRRAAVTTVALSPGFFPGSLWPQALRFADAMRAQSIG
;
A
#
# COMPACT_ATOMS: atom_id res chain seq x y z
N MET A 1 -7.78 -23.64 0.99
CA MET A 1 -6.35 -23.74 0.62
C MET A 1 -5.78 -22.35 0.81
N ASN A 2 -4.80 -22.15 1.70
CA ASN A 2 -4.29 -20.83 2.05
C ASN A 2 -3.70 -20.14 0.82
N ALA A 3 -3.91 -18.83 0.69
CA ALA A 3 -3.20 -18.00 -0.29
C ALA A 3 -1.70 -18.20 -0.03
N HIS A 4 -1.03 -18.99 -0.87
CA HIS A 4 0.33 -19.45 -0.58
C HIS A 4 1.23 -18.23 -0.42
N ALA A 5 1.84 -18.09 0.76
CA ALA A 5 2.84 -17.07 0.98
C ALA A 5 3.99 -17.30 -0.03
N PRO A 6 4.69 -16.24 -0.44
CA PRO A 6 5.68 -16.33 -1.51
C PRO A 6 6.69 -17.43 -1.21
N MET A 7 6.72 -18.46 -2.06
CA MET A 7 7.69 -19.55 -1.95
C MET A 7 8.91 -19.26 -2.81
N VAL A 8 10.08 -19.29 -2.19
CA VAL A 8 11.37 -19.14 -2.85
C VAL A 8 12.05 -20.51 -2.87
N ALA A 9 12.42 -20.97 -4.08
CA ALA A 9 13.28 -22.11 -4.26
C ALA A 9 14.73 -21.65 -4.34
N VAL A 10 15.54 -21.96 -3.32
CA VAL A 10 16.95 -21.53 -3.25
C VAL A 10 17.87 -22.73 -3.49
N PRO A 11 18.91 -22.62 -4.34
CA PRO A 11 19.90 -23.68 -4.48
C PRO A 11 20.55 -24.06 -3.14
N ARG A 12 20.60 -25.36 -2.86
CA ARG A 12 21.25 -25.92 -1.67
C ARG A 12 22.70 -26.27 -1.99
N PRO A 13 23.69 -25.70 -1.29
CA PRO A 13 25.07 -26.18 -1.35
C PRO A 13 25.14 -27.64 -0.86
N ALA A 14 25.98 -28.48 -1.46
CA ALA A 14 26.10 -29.87 -1.06
C ALA A 14 26.44 -30.00 0.44
N GLY A 15 25.55 -30.66 1.20
CA GLY A 15 25.69 -30.81 2.66
C GLY A 15 25.42 -29.54 3.48
N GLY A 16 24.99 -28.44 2.84
CA GLY A 16 24.70 -27.18 3.51
C GLY A 16 23.41 -27.23 4.35
N ASP A 17 23.43 -26.51 5.47
CA ASP A 17 22.25 -26.18 6.25
C ASP A 17 21.54 -24.93 5.67
N ALA A 18 20.26 -24.76 6.03
CA ALA A 18 19.45 -23.65 5.52
C ALA A 18 19.73 -22.32 6.24
N SER A 19 20.39 -22.30 7.39
CA SER A 19 20.47 -21.12 8.27
C SER A 19 21.10 -19.88 7.60
N PRO A 20 22.21 -19.97 6.84
CA PRO A 20 22.74 -18.82 6.09
C PRO A 20 21.77 -18.28 5.05
N VAL A 21 21.04 -19.17 4.36
CA VAL A 21 20.04 -18.78 3.36
C VAL A 21 18.87 -18.07 4.05
N MET A 22 18.41 -18.60 5.17
CA MET A 22 17.32 -18.01 5.95
C MET A 22 17.72 -16.63 6.50
N ALA A 23 18.94 -16.48 7.00
CA ALA A 23 19.45 -15.19 7.47
C ALA A 23 19.53 -14.14 6.35
N GLU A 24 19.99 -14.55 5.16
CA GLU A 24 20.05 -13.66 4.00
C GLU A 24 18.64 -13.29 3.50
N LEU A 25 17.69 -14.24 3.47
CA LEU A 25 16.30 -13.94 3.11
C LEU A 25 15.64 -13.00 4.13
N ALA A 26 15.88 -13.18 5.42
CA ALA A 26 15.37 -12.26 6.45
C ALA A 26 15.98 -10.86 6.31
N ARG A 27 17.23 -10.75 5.84
CA ARG A 27 17.87 -9.46 5.52
C ARG A 27 17.26 -8.83 4.27
N ILE A 28 16.99 -9.62 3.23
CA ILE A 28 16.40 -9.15 1.98
C ILE A 28 14.96 -8.69 2.21
N PHE A 29 14.16 -9.47 2.94
CA PHE A 29 12.74 -9.24 3.17
C PHE A 29 12.49 -8.91 4.64
N HIS A 30 12.76 -7.66 5.03
CA HIS A 30 12.68 -7.19 6.41
C HIS A 30 11.27 -7.29 7.04
N ASP A 31 10.22 -7.33 6.21
CA ASP A 31 8.81 -7.50 6.61
C ASP A 31 8.34 -8.98 6.51
N ARG A 32 9.26 -9.92 6.24
CA ARG A 32 8.94 -11.35 6.10
C ARG A 32 9.85 -12.19 6.99
N ALA A 33 9.26 -13.17 7.67
CA ALA A 33 9.98 -14.23 8.35
C ALA A 33 10.10 -15.44 7.41
N PRO A 34 11.30 -15.80 6.93
CA PRO A 34 11.47 -17.00 6.13
C PRO A 34 11.16 -18.24 6.98
N GLN A 35 10.43 -19.20 6.43
CA GLN A 35 10.12 -20.50 7.03
C GLN A 35 10.50 -21.63 6.08
N LEU A 36 11.29 -22.60 6.54
CA LEU A 36 11.68 -23.74 5.73
C LEU A 36 10.51 -24.71 5.61
N LEU A 37 9.96 -24.88 4.40
CA LEU A 37 8.89 -25.84 4.11
C LEU A 37 9.42 -27.25 3.84
N GLY A 38 10.61 -27.34 3.25
CA GLY A 38 11.22 -28.61 2.91
C GLY A 38 12.51 -28.46 2.12
N GLU A 39 13.16 -29.58 1.85
CA GLU A 39 14.42 -29.61 1.12
C GLU A 39 14.53 -30.83 0.20
N THR A 40 15.31 -30.68 -0.86
CA THR A 40 15.83 -31.79 -1.66
C THR A 40 17.35 -31.83 -1.54
N ALA A 41 17.99 -32.74 -2.26
CA ALA A 41 19.46 -32.78 -2.38
C ALA A 41 20.05 -31.50 -2.99
N ARG A 42 19.25 -30.65 -3.67
CA ARG A 42 19.74 -29.49 -4.44
C ARG A 42 19.00 -28.18 -4.17
N THR A 43 17.93 -28.19 -3.37
CA THR A 43 17.05 -27.03 -3.24
C THR A 43 16.43 -26.96 -1.86
N PHE A 44 16.41 -25.77 -1.27
CA PHE A 44 15.55 -25.41 -0.15
C PHE A 44 14.26 -24.78 -0.67
N PHE A 45 13.12 -25.19 -0.11
CA PHE A 45 11.82 -24.57 -0.35
C PHE A 45 11.48 -23.74 0.87
N ILE A 46 11.49 -22.41 0.71
CA ILE A 46 11.34 -21.47 1.82
C ILE A 46 10.10 -20.62 1.55
N GLU A 47 9.20 -20.55 2.53
CA GLU A 47 8.04 -19.67 2.52
C GLU A 47 8.40 -18.34 3.18
N MET A 48 8.08 -17.23 2.52
CA MET A 48 8.27 -15.87 3.05
C MET A 48 6.98 -15.42 3.72
N VAL A 49 6.80 -15.79 4.99
CA VAL A 49 5.59 -15.44 5.76
C VAL A 49 5.68 -13.98 6.18
N SER A 50 4.63 -13.18 6.00
CA SER A 50 4.58 -11.82 6.57
C SER A 50 4.83 -11.89 8.09
N VAL A 51 5.71 -11.03 8.61
CA VAL A 51 5.92 -10.92 10.06
C VAL A 51 4.62 -10.56 10.79
N HIS A 52 3.68 -9.91 10.10
CA HIS A 52 2.35 -9.61 10.61
C HIS A 52 1.42 -10.84 10.61
N VAL A 53 1.57 -11.76 9.64
CA VAL A 53 0.78 -13.01 9.52
C VAL A 53 1.33 -14.14 10.41
N ALA A 54 2.58 -14.06 10.86
CA ALA A 54 3.13 -14.99 11.86
C ALA A 54 2.49 -14.83 13.25
N ARG A 55 1.66 -13.78 13.44
CA ARG A 55 0.76 -13.62 14.59
C ARG A 55 -0.59 -14.27 14.25
N ALA A 56 -1.30 -14.83 15.24
CA ALA A 56 -2.67 -15.29 15.02
C ALA A 56 -3.48 -14.17 14.32
N PRO A 57 -4.41 -14.50 13.38
CA PRO A 57 -5.19 -13.47 12.70
C PRO A 57 -5.80 -12.56 13.75
N ALA A 58 -5.52 -11.26 13.61
CA ALA A 58 -5.87 -10.29 14.63
C ALA A 58 -7.40 -10.18 14.81
N ASP A 59 -8.15 -10.57 13.78
CA ASP A 59 -9.58 -10.80 13.78
C ASP A 59 -9.89 -12.28 13.47
N ALA A 60 -10.51 -12.98 14.43
CA ALA A 60 -10.89 -14.38 14.31
C ALA A 60 -12.07 -14.61 13.34
N ASP A 61 -12.87 -13.58 13.07
CA ASP A 61 -14.04 -13.63 12.18
C ASP A 61 -13.73 -13.13 10.76
N LEU A 62 -12.49 -12.71 10.50
CA LEU A 62 -12.08 -12.11 9.23
C LEU A 62 -12.43 -12.97 7.99
N THR A 63 -12.14 -14.27 8.02
CA THR A 63 -12.47 -15.19 6.93
C THR A 63 -13.98 -15.28 6.71
N ARG A 64 -14.77 -15.25 7.80
CA ARG A 64 -16.22 -15.26 7.71
C ARG A 64 -16.74 -13.95 7.11
N ALA A 65 -16.20 -12.81 7.55
CA ALA A 65 -16.56 -11.49 7.01
C ALA A 65 -16.25 -11.41 5.50
N ALA A 66 -15.10 -11.92 5.06
CA ALA A 66 -14.74 -11.98 3.64
C ALA A 66 -15.71 -12.84 2.82
N LEU A 67 -16.08 -14.02 3.33
CA LEU A 67 -17.07 -14.86 2.67
C LEU A 67 -18.45 -14.20 2.62
N ASP A 68 -18.93 -13.69 3.76
CA ASP A 68 -20.30 -13.18 3.88
C ASP A 68 -20.50 -11.85 3.13
N GLN A 69 -19.47 -11.00 3.08
CA GLN A 69 -19.60 -9.64 2.54
C GLN A 69 -19.00 -9.46 1.15
N LEU A 70 -17.96 -10.23 0.81
CA LEU A 70 -17.28 -10.15 -0.49
C LEU A 70 -17.49 -11.40 -1.35
N GLY A 71 -18.00 -12.49 -0.77
CA GLY A 71 -18.19 -13.75 -1.49
C GLY A 71 -16.89 -14.48 -1.82
N ILE A 72 -15.82 -14.23 -1.05
CA ILE A 72 -14.48 -14.78 -1.33
C ILE A 72 -14.00 -15.69 -0.21
N ASP A 73 -13.22 -16.71 -0.58
CA ASP A 73 -12.65 -17.63 0.40
C ASP A 73 -11.29 -17.14 0.94
N ALA A 74 -10.81 -17.79 2.01
CA ALA A 74 -9.53 -17.46 2.65
C ALA A 74 -8.32 -17.53 1.71
N GLY A 75 -8.38 -18.35 0.66
CA GLY A 75 -7.33 -18.50 -0.34
C GLY A 75 -7.25 -17.33 -1.33
N GLU A 76 -8.34 -16.58 -1.47
CA GLU A 76 -8.45 -15.45 -2.39
C GLU A 76 -8.08 -14.11 -1.71
N MET A 77 -8.23 -14.02 -0.39
CA MET A 77 -8.13 -12.77 0.37
C MET A 77 -6.85 -11.96 0.09
N ALA A 78 -5.67 -12.58 0.16
CA ALA A 78 -4.39 -11.89 0.02
C ALA A 78 -4.18 -11.21 -1.34
N ASN A 79 -4.91 -11.67 -2.36
CA ASN A 79 -4.84 -11.13 -3.71
C ASN A 79 -6.15 -10.49 -4.14
N TRP A 80 -7.13 -10.34 -3.25
CA TRP A 80 -8.42 -9.82 -3.65
C TRP A 80 -8.35 -8.32 -3.91
N ARG A 81 -8.82 -7.94 -5.10
CA ARG A 81 -9.08 -6.55 -5.48
C ARG A 81 -10.09 -6.51 -6.64
N LYS A 82 -10.81 -5.40 -6.72
CA LYS A 82 -11.71 -5.05 -7.81
C LYS A 82 -11.26 -3.71 -8.36
N ILE A 83 -10.86 -3.67 -9.64
CA ILE A 83 -10.44 -2.46 -10.34
C ILE A 83 -11.45 -2.20 -11.45
N GLU A 84 -11.98 -0.98 -11.50
CA GLU A 84 -13.00 -0.55 -12.44
C GLU A 84 -12.55 0.75 -13.13
N ASP A 85 -12.60 0.77 -14.45
CA ASP A 85 -12.28 1.94 -15.27
C ASP A 85 -13.57 2.52 -15.87
N ASP A 86 -13.75 3.84 -15.78
CA ASP A 86 -14.79 4.55 -16.53
C ASP A 86 -14.23 4.92 -17.92
N PRO A 87 -14.72 4.31 -19.01
CA PRO A 87 -14.21 4.57 -20.35
C PRO A 87 -14.53 5.98 -20.86
N VAL A 88 -15.49 6.69 -20.25
CA VAL A 88 -15.89 8.03 -20.68
C VAL A 88 -14.96 9.08 -20.10
N SER A 89 -14.74 9.05 -18.79
CA SER A 89 -13.88 10.03 -18.11
C SER A 89 -12.41 9.62 -18.03
N GLY A 90 -12.09 8.34 -18.27
CA GLY A 90 -10.76 7.77 -18.04
C GLY A 90 -10.39 7.62 -16.56
N ARG A 91 -11.33 7.86 -15.64
CA ARG A 91 -11.12 7.72 -14.19
C ARG A 91 -11.17 6.25 -13.78
N ARG A 92 -10.47 5.93 -12.69
CA ARG A 92 -10.40 4.58 -12.12
C ARG A 92 -10.85 4.57 -10.67
N PHE A 93 -11.59 3.52 -10.30
CA PHE A 93 -11.85 3.17 -8.92
C PHE A 93 -11.29 1.78 -8.62
N ALA A 94 -10.69 1.60 -7.44
CA ALA A 94 -10.26 0.31 -6.97
C ALA A 94 -10.66 0.09 -5.51
N LEU A 95 -11.13 -1.12 -5.21
CA LEU A 95 -11.39 -1.64 -3.88
C LEU A 95 -10.51 -2.87 -3.66
N MET A 96 -9.79 -2.94 -2.55
CA MET A 96 -8.87 -4.04 -2.25
C MET A 96 -8.91 -4.42 -0.78
N LEU A 97 -8.45 -5.63 -0.46
CA LEU A 97 -8.19 -6.02 0.92
C LEU A 97 -6.84 -5.47 1.38
N GLU A 98 -5.77 -5.90 0.73
CA GLU A 98 -4.40 -5.46 1.05
C GLU A 98 -4.07 -4.16 0.33
N HIS A 99 -3.65 -3.14 1.08
CA HIS A 99 -3.40 -1.80 0.55
C HIS A 99 -2.25 -1.72 -0.46
N THR A 100 -1.30 -2.66 -0.40
CA THR A 100 -0.21 -2.78 -1.40
C THR A 100 -0.72 -2.81 -2.85
N HIS A 101 -1.94 -3.32 -3.07
CA HIS A 101 -2.55 -3.37 -4.41
C HIS A 101 -2.96 -1.99 -4.96
N ALA A 102 -2.96 -0.93 -4.17
CA ALA A 102 -3.17 0.43 -4.66
C ALA A 102 -2.09 0.83 -5.69
N LEU A 103 -0.86 0.33 -5.54
CA LEU A 103 0.19 0.52 -6.56
C LEU A 103 -0.21 -0.02 -7.94
N GLU A 104 -0.95 -1.13 -7.99
CA GLU A 104 -1.46 -1.69 -9.24
C GLU A 104 -2.47 -0.73 -9.90
N ALA A 105 -3.35 -0.13 -9.09
CA ALA A 105 -4.34 0.83 -9.58
C ALA A 105 -3.68 2.11 -10.11
N TRP A 106 -2.59 2.56 -9.48
CA TRP A 106 -1.85 3.77 -9.83
C TRP A 106 -0.89 3.62 -11.01
N CYS A 107 -0.83 2.46 -11.67
CA CYS A 107 0.06 2.26 -12.82
C CYS A 107 -0.21 3.22 -14.00
N CYS A 108 -1.33 3.96 -13.98
CA CYS A 108 -1.57 5.04 -14.93
C CYS A 108 -0.81 6.34 -14.61
N ALA A 109 -0.34 6.57 -13.38
CA ALA A 109 0.26 7.84 -12.99
C ALA A 109 1.52 8.22 -13.80
N PRO A 110 2.43 7.29 -14.16
CA PRO A 110 3.52 7.60 -15.08
C PRO A 110 3.01 8.11 -16.44
N LEU A 111 1.88 7.59 -16.93
CA LEU A 111 1.26 8.02 -18.19
C LEU A 111 0.56 9.38 -18.06
N LEU A 112 0.01 9.68 -16.87
CA LEU A 112 -0.60 10.98 -16.60
C LEU A 112 0.44 12.11 -16.70
N LYS A 113 1.69 11.85 -16.32
CA LYS A 113 2.80 12.82 -16.45
C LYS A 113 3.15 13.20 -17.88
N ASP A 114 2.83 12.37 -18.87
CA ASP A 114 3.13 12.68 -20.27
C ASP A 114 2.33 13.89 -20.79
N ASP A 115 1.28 14.31 -20.08
CA ASP A 115 0.53 15.53 -20.39
C ASP A 115 1.15 16.82 -19.82
N GLY A 116 2.25 16.71 -19.08
CA GLY A 116 3.00 17.84 -18.51
C GLY A 116 2.40 18.45 -17.24
N ARG A 117 1.28 17.94 -16.72
CA ARG A 117 0.69 18.41 -15.46
C ARG A 117 1.25 17.66 -14.26
N PRO A 118 1.37 18.34 -13.10
CA PRO A 118 1.86 17.70 -11.89
C PRO A 118 0.85 16.67 -11.34
N THR A 119 1.34 15.67 -10.63
CA THR A 119 0.54 14.63 -9.97
C THR A 119 0.63 14.76 -8.45
N LEU A 120 -0.52 14.86 -7.79
CA LEU A 120 -0.68 14.89 -6.33
C LEU A 120 -1.19 13.54 -5.84
N LEU A 121 -0.50 12.95 -4.86
CA LEU A 121 -1.05 11.85 -4.05
C LEU A 121 -1.66 12.41 -2.77
N LEU A 122 -2.96 12.25 -2.58
CA LEU A 122 -3.63 12.47 -1.30
C LEU A 122 -3.90 11.10 -0.68
N HIS A 123 -3.20 10.79 0.39
CA HIS A 123 -3.18 9.49 1.06
C HIS A 123 -3.75 9.65 2.48
N ILE A 124 -4.90 9.02 2.72
CA ILE A 124 -5.60 8.95 4.01
C ILE A 124 -5.28 7.60 4.61
N ASP A 125 -4.47 7.58 5.67
CA ASP A 125 -3.87 6.37 6.23
C ASP A 125 -3.48 6.60 7.70
N ALA A 126 -3.31 5.57 8.51
CA ALA A 126 -2.69 5.71 9.82
C ALA A 126 -1.15 5.87 9.75
N HIS A 127 -0.54 5.41 8.67
CA HIS A 127 0.90 5.34 8.41
C HIS A 127 1.31 6.18 7.20
N ASP A 128 2.61 6.25 6.93
CA ASP A 128 3.11 6.99 5.76
C ASP A 128 3.34 6.11 4.53
N ASP A 129 3.43 4.79 4.70
CA ASP A 129 3.85 3.80 3.71
C ASP A 129 5.11 4.12 2.91
N LEU A 130 6.07 4.77 3.58
CA LEU A 130 7.35 5.18 3.01
C LEU A 130 8.53 4.30 3.42
N ASN A 131 8.30 3.12 4.01
CA ASN A 131 9.38 2.17 4.25
C ASN A 131 10.04 1.75 2.94
N GLY A 132 11.31 1.32 2.99
CA GLY A 132 12.06 0.89 1.81
C GLY A 132 11.68 -0.54 1.41
N PRO A 133 10.92 -0.78 0.33
CA PRO A 133 10.64 -2.14 -0.13
C PRO A 133 11.90 -2.81 -0.67
N SER A 134 11.88 -4.14 -0.76
CA SER A 134 13.00 -4.95 -1.25
C SER A 134 13.11 -4.88 -2.78
N LEU A 135 13.38 -3.70 -3.31
CA LEU A 135 13.45 -3.42 -4.74
C LEU A 135 14.79 -2.77 -5.09
N LEU A 136 15.48 -3.35 -6.07
CA LEU A 136 16.69 -2.77 -6.65
C LEU A 136 16.28 -1.88 -7.83
N PRO A 137 16.54 -0.57 -7.80
CA PRO A 137 16.25 0.27 -8.96
C PRO A 137 17.26 0.01 -10.07
N ASP A 138 16.84 0.14 -11.32
CA ASP A 138 17.76 0.29 -12.44
C ASP A 138 18.40 1.69 -12.47
N ALA A 139 19.29 1.92 -13.44
CA ALA A 139 20.08 3.15 -13.50
C ALA A 139 19.23 4.42 -13.66
N ASP A 140 18.05 4.33 -14.29
CA ASP A 140 17.14 5.46 -14.52
C ASP A 140 15.93 5.48 -13.57
N ARG A 141 15.84 4.52 -12.64
CA ARG A 141 14.75 4.35 -11.65
C ARG A 141 13.37 4.21 -12.27
N ARG A 142 13.29 3.77 -13.54
CA ARG A 142 12.02 3.45 -14.21
C ARG A 142 11.65 1.99 -14.05
N LYS A 143 12.65 1.14 -13.74
CA LYS A 143 12.45 -0.28 -13.51
C LYS A 143 12.99 -0.68 -12.16
N TYR A 144 12.35 -1.69 -11.59
CA TYR A 144 12.77 -2.31 -10.36
C TYR A 144 13.02 -3.78 -10.60
N LEU A 145 14.18 -4.25 -10.15
CA LEU A 145 14.59 -5.64 -10.23
C LEU A 145 14.23 -6.33 -8.93
N ALA A 146 13.73 -7.56 -9.04
CA ALA A 146 13.59 -8.42 -7.89
C ALA A 146 14.98 -8.69 -7.28
N PRO A 147 15.11 -8.74 -5.95
CA PRO A 147 16.36 -9.10 -5.29
C PRO A 147 16.75 -10.56 -5.57
N LEU A 148 15.77 -11.38 -5.95
CA LEU A 148 15.94 -12.78 -6.30
C LEU A 148 15.36 -13.05 -7.71
N GLY A 149 16.16 -13.66 -8.56
CA GLY A 149 15.75 -14.05 -9.92
C GLY A 149 15.98 -12.97 -10.98
N SER A 150 15.18 -13.01 -12.04
CA SER A 150 15.30 -12.12 -13.22
C SER A 150 14.03 -11.31 -13.46
N ASP A 151 13.16 -11.24 -12.47
CA ASP A 151 11.91 -10.51 -12.55
C ASP A 151 12.17 -9.01 -12.59
N VAL A 152 11.44 -8.32 -13.47
CA VAL A 152 11.48 -6.87 -13.62
C VAL A 152 10.07 -6.31 -13.42
N MET A 153 9.97 -5.21 -12.68
CA MET A 153 8.77 -4.41 -12.49
C MET A 153 8.93 -3.07 -13.19
N THR A 154 7.90 -2.65 -13.91
CA THR A 154 7.73 -1.29 -14.42
C THR A 154 6.40 -0.74 -13.91
N LEU A 155 6.36 0.55 -13.59
CA LEU A 155 5.18 1.18 -13.00
C LEU A 155 4.09 1.51 -14.02
N ASP A 156 4.34 1.27 -15.32
CA ASP A 156 3.37 1.41 -16.40
C ASP A 156 2.69 0.08 -16.77
N ASP A 157 3.14 -1.06 -16.22
CA ASP A 157 2.52 -2.37 -16.43
C ASP A 157 1.97 -2.94 -15.11
N PRO A 158 0.65 -2.87 -14.89
CA PRO A 158 0.02 -3.38 -13.66
C PRO A 158 0.24 -4.89 -13.46
N LYS A 159 0.49 -5.67 -14.52
CA LYS A 159 0.79 -7.10 -14.37
C LYS A 159 2.13 -7.34 -13.69
N THR A 160 3.12 -6.47 -13.93
CA THR A 160 4.43 -6.60 -13.29
C THR A 160 4.39 -6.15 -11.84
N VAL A 161 3.69 -5.04 -11.55
CA VAL A 161 3.43 -4.56 -10.17
C VAL A 161 2.71 -5.62 -9.35
N ARG A 162 1.61 -6.16 -9.87
CA ARG A 162 0.84 -7.23 -9.23
C ARG A 162 1.72 -8.43 -8.89
N ARG A 163 2.56 -8.88 -9.84
CA ARG A 163 3.47 -10.00 -9.63
C ARG A 163 4.44 -9.72 -8.48
N PHE A 164 4.95 -8.49 -8.37
CA PHE A 164 5.87 -8.11 -7.30
C PHE A 164 5.19 -8.00 -5.93
N ALA A 165 3.99 -7.42 -5.88
CA ALA A 165 3.16 -7.35 -4.67
C ALA A 165 2.79 -8.75 -4.16
N THR A 166 2.23 -9.61 -5.03
CA THR A 166 1.87 -11.00 -4.66
C THR A 166 3.09 -11.83 -4.24
N ARG A 167 4.28 -11.54 -4.77
CA ARG A 167 5.54 -12.21 -4.36
C ARG A 167 6.18 -11.61 -3.10
N GLY A 168 5.59 -10.57 -2.51
CA GLY A 168 6.09 -9.97 -1.27
C GLY A 168 7.38 -9.16 -1.43
N TYR A 169 7.76 -8.77 -2.65
CA TYR A 169 8.87 -7.82 -2.87
C TYR A 169 8.48 -6.40 -2.47
N ILE A 170 7.17 -6.15 -2.37
CA ILE A 170 6.58 -4.88 -1.94
C ILE A 170 5.67 -5.22 -0.77
N GLY A 171 5.97 -4.64 0.38
CA GLY A 171 5.16 -4.75 1.60
C GLY A 171 4.19 -3.58 1.73
N ILE A 172 3.20 -3.75 2.61
CA ILE A 172 2.17 -2.75 2.88
C ILE A 172 2.76 -1.43 3.37
N GLY A 173 3.81 -1.46 4.18
CA GLY A 173 4.42 -0.23 4.70
C GLY A 173 5.32 0.52 3.72
N GLY A 174 5.45 0.12 2.46
CA GLY A 174 6.48 0.66 1.54
C GLY A 174 6.10 0.72 0.06
N PHE A 175 4.84 0.50 -0.29
CA PHE A 175 4.42 0.41 -1.70
C PHE A 175 4.37 1.77 -2.41
N ILE A 176 4.42 2.89 -1.69
CA ILE A 176 4.49 4.24 -2.26
C ILE A 176 5.91 4.55 -2.77
N ALA A 177 6.95 3.97 -2.15
CA ALA A 177 8.35 4.27 -2.45
C ALA A 177 8.74 4.17 -3.95
N PRO A 178 8.27 3.18 -4.74
CA PRO A 178 8.53 3.12 -6.18
C PRO A 178 7.99 4.33 -6.96
N MET A 179 6.85 4.88 -6.55
CA MET A 179 6.24 6.07 -7.20
C MET A 179 7.06 7.33 -6.92
N ILE A 180 7.60 7.45 -5.71
CA ILE A 180 8.54 8.51 -5.34
C ILE A 180 9.86 8.32 -6.12
N GLY A 181 10.37 7.08 -6.20
CA GLY A 181 11.63 6.71 -6.89
C GLY A 181 11.66 7.02 -8.37
N SER A 182 10.54 6.79 -9.06
CA SER A 182 10.35 7.07 -10.48
C SER A 182 9.95 8.51 -10.78
N ALA A 183 9.77 9.32 -9.73
CA ALA A 183 9.15 10.64 -9.81
C ALA A 183 7.79 10.61 -10.54
N ALA A 184 6.97 9.58 -10.32
CA ALA A 184 5.60 9.53 -10.85
C ALA A 184 4.64 10.46 -10.08
N ILE A 185 5.04 10.88 -8.87
CA ILE A 185 4.31 11.82 -8.01
C ILE A 185 5.14 13.10 -7.86
N ASP A 186 4.49 14.25 -7.89
CA ASP A 186 5.12 15.57 -7.71
C ASP A 186 4.92 16.15 -6.31
N ALA A 187 3.86 15.75 -5.61
CA ALA A 187 3.61 16.13 -4.22
C ALA A 187 2.74 15.09 -3.50
N MET A 188 2.91 14.97 -2.18
CA MET A 188 2.14 14.06 -1.33
C MET A 188 1.52 14.82 -0.16
N LEU A 189 0.21 14.64 0.03
CA LEU A 189 -0.52 15.02 1.22
C LEU A 189 -0.87 13.75 1.98
N HIS A 190 -0.40 13.63 3.21
CA HIS A 190 -0.75 12.55 4.11
C HIS A 190 -1.74 13.09 5.15
N VAL A 191 -2.92 12.49 5.17
CA VAL A 191 -3.96 12.72 6.18
C VAL A 191 -3.92 11.56 7.17
N PRO A 192 -3.28 11.75 8.34
CA PRO A 192 -3.22 10.70 9.34
C PRO A 192 -4.61 10.48 9.96
N GLY A 193 -4.83 9.29 10.51
CA GLY A 193 -6.03 8.96 11.29
C GLY A 193 -6.35 9.95 12.43
N PRO A 194 -7.61 9.99 12.93
CA PRO A 194 -8.06 10.96 13.95
C PRO A 194 -7.20 10.99 15.22
N ALA A 195 -6.75 9.82 15.69
CA ALA A 195 -5.85 9.70 16.85
C ALA A 195 -4.50 10.42 16.66
N GLN A 196 -4.15 10.68 15.40
CA GLN A 196 -2.86 11.17 14.94
C GLN A 196 -2.95 12.53 14.22
N ALA A 197 -4.14 13.15 14.19
CA ALA A 197 -4.49 14.34 13.42
C ALA A 197 -3.83 15.66 13.88
N GLY A 198 -3.13 15.65 15.02
CA GLY A 198 -2.56 16.87 15.64
C GLY A 198 -1.24 17.38 15.03
N GLY A 199 -0.54 16.60 14.20
CA GLY A 199 0.78 16.95 13.70
C GLY A 199 0.77 17.57 12.31
N ARG A 200 0.74 18.91 12.19
CA ARG A 200 1.14 19.56 10.94
C ARG A 200 2.64 19.38 10.75
N GLY A 201 3.02 18.76 9.64
CA GLY A 201 4.43 18.52 9.30
C GLY A 201 4.68 18.82 7.82
N ALA A 202 5.85 19.37 7.51
CA ALA A 202 6.32 19.53 6.14
C ALA A 202 7.72 18.90 6.04
N ALA A 203 7.92 18.12 5.00
CA ALA A 203 9.20 17.51 4.67
C ALA A 203 9.38 17.48 3.16
N SER A 204 10.59 17.15 2.73
CA SER A 204 10.89 16.76 1.36
C SER A 204 11.22 15.27 1.35
N LEU A 205 10.61 14.52 0.44
CA LEU A 205 10.91 13.10 0.23
C LEU A 205 12.00 12.97 -0.83
N ALA A 206 13.08 12.29 -0.45
CA ALA A 206 14.16 11.95 -1.37
C ALA A 206 14.32 10.43 -1.42
N ILE A 207 14.77 9.93 -2.57
CA ILE A 207 15.04 8.50 -2.75
C ILE A 207 16.55 8.26 -2.68
N GLY A 208 16.92 7.52 -1.65
CA GLY A 208 18.25 6.97 -1.45
C GLY A 208 18.29 5.46 -1.73
N LEU A 209 19.46 4.88 -1.49
CA LEU A 209 19.66 3.44 -1.47
C LEU A 209 20.14 3.03 -0.08
N ALA A 210 19.59 1.93 0.43
CA ALA A 210 20.10 1.31 1.64
C ALA A 210 21.55 0.85 1.41
N PRO A 211 22.54 1.30 2.22
CA PRO A 211 23.96 1.06 1.95
C PRO A 211 24.38 -0.41 1.88
N ASP A 212 23.66 -1.29 2.57
CA ASP A 212 23.95 -2.71 2.74
C ASP A 212 23.25 -3.61 1.71
N SER A 213 22.11 -3.17 1.15
CA SER A 213 21.31 -3.96 0.21
C SER A 213 21.20 -3.34 -1.18
N GLY A 214 21.40 -2.03 -1.31
CA GLY A 214 21.12 -1.29 -2.53
C GLY A 214 19.63 -1.10 -2.81
N PHE A 215 18.74 -1.53 -1.92
CA PHE A 215 17.30 -1.35 -2.10
C PHE A 215 16.90 0.11 -1.98
N ILE A 216 15.81 0.49 -2.66
CA ILE A 216 15.28 1.84 -2.55
C ILE A 216 14.87 2.15 -1.11
N ARG A 217 15.10 3.40 -0.70
CA ARG A 217 14.67 3.92 0.58
C ARG A 217 14.16 5.34 0.41
N VAL A 218 13.02 5.65 1.01
CA VAL A 218 12.55 7.02 1.12
C VAL A 218 13.15 7.66 2.36
N GLU A 219 13.74 8.84 2.19
CA GLU A 219 14.24 9.67 3.26
C GLU A 219 13.35 10.90 3.42
N LYS A 220 12.81 11.10 4.63
CA LYS A 220 12.16 12.36 5.01
C LYS A 220 13.22 13.36 5.44
N GLN A 221 13.34 14.44 4.68
CA GLN A 221 14.31 15.50 4.94
C GLN A 221 13.60 16.80 5.34
N ASN A 222 14.13 17.49 6.34
CA ASN A 222 13.59 18.79 6.74
C ASN A 222 13.94 19.85 5.67
N CYS A 223 12.94 20.21 4.87
CA CYS A 223 12.70 21.39 4.00
C CYS A 223 13.82 22.11 3.22
N ALA A 224 15.09 21.70 3.24
CA ALA A 224 16.21 22.45 2.64
C ALA A 224 16.85 21.78 1.42
N ARG A 225 16.31 20.65 0.95
CA ARG A 225 16.89 19.86 -0.15
C ARG A 225 15.87 19.62 -1.26
N PRO A 226 16.32 19.38 -2.51
CA PRO A 226 15.45 19.00 -3.61
C PRO A 226 14.81 17.63 -3.34
N GLY A 227 13.51 17.53 -3.51
CA GLY A 227 12.73 16.30 -3.36
C GLY A 227 11.24 16.58 -3.46
N ILE A 228 10.42 15.54 -3.36
CA ILE A 228 8.96 15.64 -3.48
C ILE A 228 8.40 16.30 -2.21
N PRO A 229 7.65 17.42 -2.29
CA PRO A 229 6.99 18.01 -1.14
C PRO A 229 6.04 17.00 -0.48
N TYR A 230 6.20 16.85 0.83
CA TYR A 230 5.36 16.00 1.66
C TYR A 230 4.78 16.83 2.80
N HIS A 231 3.47 16.77 2.95
CA HIS A 231 2.76 17.48 4.00
C HIS A 231 1.85 16.53 4.78
N ARG A 232 2.00 16.52 6.10
CA ARG A 232 1.08 15.87 7.02
C ARG A 232 0.08 16.91 7.53
N MET A 233 -1.22 16.69 7.35
CA MET A 233 -2.26 17.66 7.73
C MET A 233 -3.64 17.01 7.93
N SER A 234 -4.63 17.75 8.45
CA SER A 234 -6.01 17.25 8.56
C SER A 234 -6.66 17.08 7.20
N LEU A 235 -7.75 16.31 7.14
CA LEU A 235 -8.49 16.08 5.90
C LEU A 235 -8.99 17.39 5.28
N GLU A 236 -9.55 18.30 6.08
CA GLU A 236 -10.06 19.59 5.61
C GLU A 236 -8.97 20.42 4.94
N ALA A 237 -7.79 20.52 5.58
CA ALA A 237 -6.66 21.24 5.00
C ALA A 237 -6.15 20.57 3.73
N ALA A 238 -6.11 19.24 3.68
CA ALA A 238 -5.72 18.50 2.49
C ALA A 238 -6.71 18.71 1.34
N LEU A 239 -8.01 18.78 1.64
CA LEU A 239 -9.05 19.07 0.65
C LEU A 239 -8.95 20.50 0.12
N GLU A 240 -8.61 21.49 0.95
CA GLU A 240 -8.34 22.86 0.50
C GLU A 240 -7.16 22.93 -0.48
N VAL A 241 -6.04 22.28 -0.13
CA VAL A 241 -4.84 22.22 -0.99
C VAL A 241 -5.16 21.48 -2.28
N ALA A 242 -5.81 20.32 -2.18
CA ALA A 242 -6.22 19.56 -3.34
C ALA A 242 -7.13 20.40 -4.22
N HIS A 243 -8.12 21.11 -3.67
CA HIS A 243 -9.06 21.93 -4.46
C HIS A 243 -8.34 22.95 -5.35
N ALA A 244 -7.29 23.59 -4.83
CA ALA A 244 -6.46 24.56 -5.56
C ALA A 244 -5.40 23.92 -6.49
N PHE A 245 -5.21 22.61 -6.44
CA PHE A 245 -4.20 21.92 -7.24
C PHE A 245 -4.64 21.79 -8.71
N ASP A 246 -3.83 22.35 -9.63
CA ASP A 246 -4.02 22.27 -11.07
C ASP A 246 -3.19 21.12 -11.67
N GLY A 247 -3.71 19.89 -11.53
CA GLY A 247 -3.03 18.69 -12.01
C GLY A 247 -3.83 17.41 -11.75
N HIS A 248 -3.16 16.27 -11.87
CA HIS A 248 -3.76 14.97 -11.61
C HIS A 248 -3.78 14.66 -10.13
N ILE A 249 -4.84 14.01 -9.66
CA ILE A 249 -4.95 13.60 -8.26
C ILE A 249 -5.14 12.09 -8.19
N LEU A 250 -4.31 11.46 -7.39
CA LEU A 250 -4.50 10.10 -6.90
C LEU A 250 -5.07 10.23 -5.48
N LEU A 251 -6.31 9.81 -5.30
CA LEU A 251 -6.95 9.75 -3.99
C LEU A 251 -6.81 8.33 -3.45
N ASP A 252 -6.17 8.19 -2.31
CA ASP A 252 -5.92 6.92 -1.67
C ASP A 252 -6.44 6.92 -0.24
N ILE A 253 -7.16 5.86 0.12
CA ILE A 253 -7.84 5.71 1.40
C ILE A 253 -7.57 4.31 1.93
N ASP A 254 -6.76 4.19 2.97
CA ASP A 254 -6.77 3.03 3.86
C ASP A 254 -7.79 3.27 4.98
N LEU A 255 -8.62 2.27 5.25
CA LEU A 255 -9.60 2.34 6.32
C LEU A 255 -8.97 2.22 7.71
N ASP A 256 -7.73 1.75 7.81
CA ASP A 256 -7.01 1.73 9.07
C ASP A 256 -6.76 3.14 9.64
N ALA A 257 -6.82 4.18 8.80
CA ALA A 257 -6.84 5.58 9.21
C ALA A 257 -7.96 5.85 10.22
N PHE A 258 -9.11 5.17 10.10
CA PHE A 258 -10.24 5.35 11.01
C PHE A 258 -10.20 4.39 12.19
N CYS A 259 -9.63 3.20 12.01
CA CYS A 259 -9.49 2.21 13.05
C CYS A 259 -8.29 1.30 12.77
N ASN A 260 -7.16 1.61 13.39
CA ASN A 260 -6.03 0.71 13.45
C ASN A 260 -6.02 0.02 14.82
N ARG A 261 -6.65 -1.16 14.91
CA ARG A 261 -6.81 -1.89 16.18
C ARG A 261 -5.55 -2.64 16.60
N TYR A 262 -4.71 -2.98 15.62
CA TYR A 262 -3.69 -4.01 15.79
C TYR A 262 -2.25 -3.47 15.76
N ASP A 263 -2.09 -2.18 15.50
CA ASP A 263 -0.84 -1.43 15.65
C ASP A 263 -0.89 -0.45 16.84
N THR A 264 -1.46 -0.90 17.96
CA THR A 264 -1.43 -0.12 19.20
C THR A 264 -0.02 -0.23 19.79
N HIS A 265 0.84 0.74 19.50
CA HIS A 265 2.12 0.97 20.19
C HIS A 265 1.92 1.36 21.68
N GLY A 266 0.99 0.72 22.38
CA GLY A 266 0.56 1.07 23.74
C GLY A 266 -0.60 2.07 23.81
N ASP A 267 -1.16 2.51 22.67
CA ASP A 267 -2.33 3.38 22.64
C ASP A 267 -3.63 2.63 22.95
N ALA A 268 -4.60 3.36 23.51
CA ALA A 268 -5.93 2.81 23.81
C ALA A 268 -6.64 2.38 22.52
N GLU A 269 -7.32 1.23 22.55
CA GLU A 269 -8.12 0.76 21.43
C GLU A 269 -9.16 1.82 21.02
N VAL A 270 -9.20 2.16 19.74
CA VAL A 270 -10.25 3.01 19.18
C VAL A 270 -11.58 2.25 19.25
N ALA A 271 -12.58 2.85 19.89
CA ALA A 271 -13.90 2.27 19.97
C ALA A 271 -14.57 2.22 18.58
N ASP A 272 -15.33 1.16 18.31
CA ASP A 272 -16.07 0.98 17.05
C ASP A 272 -16.92 2.22 16.70
N ALA A 273 -17.59 2.81 17.69
CA ALA A 273 -18.44 3.98 17.48
C ALA A 273 -17.63 5.20 16.97
N ASP A 274 -16.45 5.44 17.52
CA ASP A 274 -15.61 6.57 17.14
C ASP A 274 -15.03 6.38 15.74
N ALA A 275 -14.62 5.15 15.40
CA ALA A 275 -14.18 4.79 14.05
C ALA A 275 -15.29 5.03 13.00
N LEU A 276 -16.52 4.62 13.31
CA LEU A 276 -17.67 4.81 12.41
C LEU A 276 -18.06 6.28 12.25
N ILE A 277 -17.95 7.09 13.32
CA ILE A 277 -18.17 8.54 13.26
C ILE A 277 -17.12 9.18 12.36
N ALA A 278 -15.83 8.89 12.59
CA ALA A 278 -14.75 9.45 11.79
C ALA A 278 -14.85 9.09 10.30
N MET A 279 -15.18 7.84 9.98
CA MET A 279 -15.39 7.40 8.59
C MET A 279 -16.60 8.10 7.95
N ALA A 280 -17.69 8.31 8.70
CA ALA A 280 -18.86 9.02 8.21
C ALA A 280 -18.57 10.52 7.97
N GLU A 281 -17.82 11.17 8.85
CA GLU A 281 -17.37 12.56 8.70
C GLU A 281 -16.45 12.70 7.48
N ALA A 282 -15.48 11.80 7.32
CA ALA A 282 -14.61 11.78 6.14
C ALA A 282 -15.40 11.60 4.84
N ALA A 283 -16.40 10.71 4.82
CA ALA A 283 -17.28 10.53 3.67
C ALA A 283 -18.03 11.81 3.30
N GLN A 284 -18.53 12.54 4.30
CA GLN A 284 -19.22 13.81 4.09
C GLN A 284 -18.28 14.89 3.54
N LEU A 285 -17.08 15.03 4.10
CA LEU A 285 -16.07 15.98 3.63
C LEU A 285 -15.61 15.68 2.20
N LEU A 286 -15.32 14.41 1.90
CA LEU A 286 -14.95 13.96 0.55
C LEU A 286 -16.09 14.21 -0.45
N ALA A 287 -17.33 13.92 -0.08
CA ALA A 287 -18.48 14.16 -0.94
C ALA A 287 -18.73 15.66 -1.19
N ALA A 288 -18.64 16.48 -0.14
CA ALA A 288 -18.84 17.93 -0.22
C ALA A 288 -17.75 18.63 -1.04
N SER A 289 -16.50 18.18 -0.94
CA SER A 289 -15.39 18.72 -1.74
C SER A 289 -15.48 18.34 -3.22
N GLY A 290 -16.21 17.27 -3.56
CA GLY A 290 -16.23 16.69 -4.90
C GLY A 290 -14.90 16.08 -5.33
N LEU A 291 -13.95 15.89 -4.42
CA LEU A 291 -12.62 15.38 -4.74
C LEU A 291 -12.66 14.01 -5.45
N PRO A 292 -13.46 13.02 -5.04
CA PRO A 292 -13.53 11.73 -5.74
C PRO A 292 -13.94 11.88 -7.22
N ARG A 293 -14.80 12.85 -7.55
CA ARG A 293 -15.18 13.13 -8.94
C ARG A 293 -14.01 13.68 -9.78
N ARG A 294 -13.04 14.33 -9.15
CA ARG A 294 -11.91 14.98 -9.84
C ARG A 294 -10.64 14.13 -9.84
N ALA A 295 -10.52 13.16 -8.92
CA ALA A 295 -9.40 12.25 -8.88
C ALA A 295 -9.34 11.40 -10.17
N ALA A 296 -8.13 11.22 -10.70
CA ALA A 296 -7.88 10.32 -11.82
C ALA A 296 -7.98 8.86 -11.37
N VAL A 297 -7.56 8.58 -10.13
CA VAL A 297 -7.69 7.28 -9.49
C VAL A 297 -8.17 7.47 -8.05
N THR A 298 -9.14 6.66 -7.65
CA THR A 298 -9.57 6.53 -6.25
C THR A 298 -9.34 5.08 -5.79
N THR A 299 -8.57 4.89 -4.73
CA THR A 299 -8.33 3.58 -4.09
C THR A 299 -8.94 3.56 -2.68
N VAL A 300 -9.58 2.44 -2.32
CA VAL A 300 -10.06 2.14 -0.95
C VAL A 300 -9.57 0.76 -0.51
N ALA A 301 -8.73 0.69 0.52
CA ALA A 301 -8.26 -0.56 1.11
C ALA A 301 -9.01 -0.91 2.40
N LEU A 302 -9.51 -2.15 2.52
CA LEU A 302 -10.19 -2.62 3.73
C LEU A 302 -9.22 -3.02 4.85
N SER A 303 -7.95 -3.22 4.53
CA SER A 303 -6.83 -3.48 5.44
C SER A 303 -7.14 -4.42 6.60
N PRO A 304 -7.47 -5.70 6.31
CA PRO A 304 -7.87 -6.69 7.32
C PRO A 304 -6.84 -6.95 8.43
N GLY A 305 -5.57 -6.59 8.21
CA GLY A 305 -4.51 -6.68 9.22
C GLY A 305 -4.59 -5.59 10.30
N PHE A 306 -5.38 -4.54 10.08
CA PHE A 306 -5.46 -3.34 10.92
C PHE A 306 -6.91 -2.93 11.24
N PHE A 307 -7.82 -3.06 10.27
CA PHE A 307 -9.23 -2.70 10.36
C PHE A 307 -10.13 -3.93 10.53
N PRO A 308 -11.03 -3.96 11.54
CA PRO A 308 -11.77 -5.16 11.91
C PRO A 308 -12.88 -5.51 10.90
N GLY A 309 -13.05 -6.81 10.64
CA GLY A 309 -14.08 -7.37 9.75
C GLY A 309 -15.51 -7.09 10.21
N SER A 310 -15.72 -6.88 11.52
CA SER A 310 -17.01 -6.49 12.09
C SER A 310 -17.52 -5.14 11.59
N LEU A 311 -16.63 -4.23 11.15
CA LEU A 311 -16.97 -2.90 10.63
C LEU A 311 -17.08 -2.86 9.10
N TRP A 312 -16.83 -3.98 8.41
CA TRP A 312 -16.87 -4.03 6.95
C TRP A 312 -18.20 -3.66 6.30
N PRO A 313 -19.40 -3.90 6.90
CA PRO A 313 -20.64 -3.49 6.25
C PRO A 313 -20.72 -1.97 6.05
N GLN A 314 -20.16 -1.19 6.98
CA GLN A 314 -20.07 0.26 6.93
C GLN A 314 -18.95 0.69 5.98
N ALA A 315 -17.80 0.01 6.02
CA ALA A 315 -16.69 0.22 5.10
C ALA A 315 -17.08 0.04 3.62
N LEU A 316 -17.85 -1.01 3.32
CA LEU A 316 -18.30 -1.27 1.95
C LEU A 316 -19.31 -0.22 1.48
N ARG A 317 -20.19 0.28 2.37
CA ARG A 317 -21.04 1.44 2.05
C ARG A 317 -20.23 2.71 1.78
N PHE A 318 -19.16 2.94 2.53
CA PHE A 318 -18.22 4.03 2.28
C PHE A 318 -17.55 3.87 0.91
N ALA A 319 -17.01 2.68 0.61
CA ALA A 319 -16.35 2.37 -0.65
C ALA A 319 -17.32 2.53 -1.85
N ASP A 320 -18.55 2.07 -1.73
CA ASP A 320 -19.59 2.24 -2.75
C ASP A 320 -19.92 3.71 -3.00
N ALA A 321 -19.97 4.54 -1.95
CA ALA A 321 -20.15 5.97 -2.08
C ALA A 321 -18.96 6.66 -2.77
N MET A 322 -17.73 6.22 -2.50
CA MET A 322 -16.54 6.71 -3.22
C MET A 322 -16.53 6.27 -4.67
N ARG A 323 -16.90 5.01 -4.95
CA ARG A 323 -17.06 4.46 -6.30
C ARG A 323 -18.07 5.25 -7.12
N ALA A 324 -19.28 5.45 -6.58
CA ALA A 324 -20.35 6.16 -7.26
C ALA A 324 -19.97 7.61 -7.60
N GLN A 325 -19.11 8.24 -6.81
CA GLN A 325 -18.60 9.58 -7.13
C GLN A 325 -17.42 9.55 -8.10
N SER A 326 -16.58 8.52 -8.06
CA SER A 326 -15.38 8.44 -8.88
C SER A 326 -15.68 8.02 -10.32
N ILE A 327 -16.60 7.08 -10.52
CA ILE A 327 -16.89 6.46 -11.83
C ILE A 327 -18.39 6.30 -12.12
N GLY A 328 -19.26 6.87 -11.30
CA GLY A 328 -20.72 6.88 -11.50
C GLY A 328 -21.26 8.17 -12.09
#